data_AF-A0A7H4P5X9-F1
#
_entry.id   AF-A0A7H4P5X9-F1
#
_cell.length_a   1.000
_cell.length_b   1.000
_cell.length_c   1.000
_cell.angle_alpha   90.00
_cell.angle_beta   90.00
_cell.angle_gamma   90.00
#
_symmetry.space_group_name_H-M   'P 1'
#
loop_
_entity.id
_entity.type
_entity.pdbx_description
1 polymer ?
#
loop_
_entity_poly.entity_id
_entity_poly.type
_entity_poly.pdbx_seq_one_letter_code
_entity_poly.pdbx_strand_id
1 'polypeptide(L)'
;MFGPLVLDLFADHSNAKCPAWYTAEDNALTQDWSARLEELGGAGFGNPPYSRSQYHEKQAVTGMTHIMSYASEQREKGGRYVFLLKSATSETWWPEDADHVCFIRGRIGFDLPTWFMPADDKQKPTSAFFAGAIVIFDKTWCGERFSYIDRIELEAKGRAKYGFG
;
A
#
# COMPACT_ATOMS: atom_id res chain seq x y z
N MET A 1 -12.44 -6.52 7.83
CA MET A 1 -11.83 -6.47 6.48
C MET A 1 -11.31 -5.04 6.29
N PHE A 2 -10.12 -4.85 5.72
CA PHE A 2 -9.41 -3.56 5.71
C PHE A 2 -9.99 -2.50 4.76
N GLY A 3 -11.30 -2.44 4.53
CA GLY A 3 -11.92 -1.55 3.55
C GLY A 3 -13.31 -1.04 3.96
N PRO A 4 -14.02 -0.34 3.06
CA PRO A 4 -13.74 -0.20 1.63
C PRO A 4 -12.47 0.61 1.33
N LEU A 5 -11.72 0.19 0.31
CA LEU A 5 -10.56 0.91 -0.22
C LEU A 5 -11.04 1.71 -1.42
N VAL A 6 -10.85 3.03 -1.40
CA VAL A 6 -11.48 3.96 -2.35
C VAL A 6 -10.48 4.85 -3.09
N LEU A 7 -9.26 4.98 -2.55
CA LEU A 7 -8.19 5.81 -3.11
C LEU A 7 -6.88 5.01 -3.17
N ASP A 8 -6.28 4.87 -4.35
CA ASP A 8 -4.96 4.27 -4.52
C ASP A 8 -3.90 5.36 -4.54
N LEU A 9 -3.03 5.39 -3.53
CA LEU A 9 -2.10 6.50 -3.33
C LEU A 9 -0.91 6.46 -4.31
N PHE A 10 -0.57 5.29 -4.84
CA PHE A 10 0.64 5.11 -5.65
C PHE A 10 0.35 4.18 -6.83
N ALA A 11 -0.32 4.71 -7.86
CA ALA A 11 -0.74 3.93 -9.01
C ALA A 11 -0.65 4.72 -10.32
N ASP A 12 -0.67 4.00 -11.43
CA ASP A 12 -0.90 4.55 -12.76
C ASP A 12 -2.28 4.14 -13.26
N HIS A 13 -2.75 4.79 -14.33
CA HIS A 13 -4.02 4.46 -14.97
C HIS A 13 -4.20 2.97 -15.32
N SER A 14 -3.10 2.26 -15.59
CA SER A 14 -3.14 0.84 -15.98
C SER A 14 -3.12 -0.14 -14.80
N ASN A 15 -2.80 0.30 -13.58
CA ASN A 15 -2.59 -0.61 -12.44
C ASN A 15 -3.37 -0.26 -11.17
N ALA A 16 -4.08 0.87 -11.16
CA ALA A 16 -4.91 1.31 -10.04
C ALA A 16 -5.87 0.20 -9.58
N LYS A 17 -5.93 -0.01 -8.26
CA LYS A 17 -6.79 -1.02 -7.62
C LYS A 17 -8.01 -0.42 -6.93
N CYS A 18 -8.11 0.92 -6.89
CA CYS A 18 -9.23 1.66 -6.30
C CYS A 18 -9.92 2.55 -7.35
N PRO A 19 -11.18 2.98 -7.11
CA PRO A 19 -11.91 3.86 -8.01
C PRO A 19 -11.28 5.24 -8.23
N ALA A 20 -10.57 5.78 -7.25
CA ALA A 20 -9.75 6.98 -7.39
C ALA A 20 -8.27 6.63 -7.16
N TRP A 21 -7.35 7.36 -7.79
CA TRP A 21 -5.92 7.17 -7.60
C TRP A 21 -5.12 8.45 -7.88
N TYR A 22 -3.89 8.49 -7.37
CA TYR A 22 -2.89 9.47 -7.75
C TYR A 22 -1.80 8.84 -8.61
N THR A 23 -1.50 9.50 -9.73
CA THR A 23 -0.37 9.20 -10.61
C THR A 23 0.94 9.78 -10.09
N ALA A 24 2.06 9.40 -10.72
CA ALA A 24 3.35 10.04 -10.44
C ALA A 24 3.30 11.55 -10.70
N GLU A 25 2.57 11.99 -11.73
CA GLU A 25 2.38 13.39 -12.08
C GLU A 25 1.52 14.15 -11.04
N ASP A 26 0.49 13.50 -10.49
CA ASP A 26 -0.33 14.09 -9.42
C ASP A 26 0.48 14.29 -8.13
N ASN A 27 1.52 13.48 -7.93
CA ASN A 27 2.35 13.42 -6.73
C ASN A 27 1.52 13.33 -5.45
N ALA A 28 1.25 12.11 -4.97
CA ALA A 28 0.46 11.90 -3.77
C ALA A 28 0.96 12.73 -2.56
N LEU A 29 2.27 12.96 -2.40
CA LEU A 29 2.82 13.69 -1.25
C LEU A 29 2.54 15.21 -1.27
N THR A 30 1.89 15.74 -2.31
CA THR A 30 1.38 17.12 -2.34
C THR A 30 -0.12 17.23 -2.15
N GLN A 31 -0.82 16.10 -2.01
CA GLN A 31 -2.28 16.03 -1.95
C GLN A 31 -2.76 15.89 -0.50
N ASP A 32 -3.87 16.53 -0.13
CA ASP A 32 -4.51 16.27 1.16
C ASP A 32 -5.31 14.96 1.11
N TRP A 33 -4.67 13.86 1.54
CA TRP A 33 -5.26 12.53 1.52
C TRP A 33 -6.50 12.43 2.40
N SER A 34 -6.44 13.04 3.59
CA SER A 34 -7.52 12.97 4.57
C SER A 34 -8.78 13.66 4.06
N ALA A 35 -8.65 14.89 3.52
CA ALA A 35 -9.76 15.60 2.91
C ALA A 35 -10.34 14.82 1.71
N ARG A 36 -9.48 14.23 0.88
CA ARG A 36 -9.94 13.41 -0.25
C ARG A 36 -10.72 12.17 0.21
N LEU A 37 -10.30 11.52 1.30
CA LEU A 37 -11.01 10.38 1.86
C LEU A 37 -12.34 10.76 2.53
N GLU A 38 -12.44 11.96 3.09
CA GLU A 38 -13.69 12.51 3.61
C GLU A 38 -14.74 12.65 2.49
N GLU A 39 -14.33 13.10 1.31
CA GLU A 39 -15.18 13.17 0.12
C GLU A 39 -15.57 11.79 -0.43
N LEU A 40 -14.61 10.86 -0.48
CA LEU A 40 -14.79 9.55 -1.11
C LEU A 40 -15.49 8.51 -0.22
N GLY A 41 -15.47 8.69 1.11
CA GLY A 41 -16.14 7.79 2.05
C GLY A 41 -15.49 6.41 2.15
N GLY A 42 -14.20 6.33 2.49
CA GLY A 42 -13.49 5.05 2.66
C GLY A 42 -12.06 5.19 3.15
N ALA A 43 -11.23 4.17 2.90
CA ALA A 43 -9.81 4.16 3.22
C ALA A 43 -8.93 4.25 1.98
N GLY A 44 -7.73 4.84 2.15
CA GLY A 44 -6.68 4.84 1.14
C GLY A 44 -5.89 3.54 1.15
N PHE A 45 -5.45 3.10 -0.03
CA PHE A 45 -4.54 1.98 -0.23
C PHE A 45 -3.17 2.50 -0.68
N GLY A 46 -2.09 1.90 -0.20
CA GLY A 46 -0.73 2.23 -0.64
C GLY A 46 0.12 0.99 -0.87
N ASN A 47 0.70 0.89 -2.07
CA ASN A 47 1.81 -0.01 -2.37
C ASN A 47 2.99 0.82 -2.91
N PRO A 48 3.71 1.54 -2.03
CA PRO A 48 4.65 2.58 -2.44
C PRO A 48 5.85 2.00 -3.20
N PRO A 49 6.47 2.78 -4.10
CA PRO A 49 7.73 2.38 -4.72
C PRO A 49 8.87 2.38 -3.68
N TYR A 50 9.59 1.27 -3.57
CA TYR A 50 10.78 1.13 -2.70
C TYR A 50 12.03 1.80 -3.29
N SER A 51 11.87 2.95 -3.93
CA SER A 51 12.96 3.70 -4.53
C SER A 51 13.71 4.54 -3.49
N ARG A 52 14.97 4.88 -3.79
CA ARG A 52 15.68 5.96 -3.08
C ARG A 52 14.86 7.24 -3.21
N SER A 53 14.88 8.09 -2.19
CA SER A 53 14.14 9.34 -2.20
C SER A 53 14.46 10.17 -3.45
N GLN A 54 13.43 10.47 -4.23
CA GLN A 54 13.49 11.39 -5.36
C GLN A 54 12.77 12.68 -4.98
N TYR A 55 13.28 13.79 -5.48
CA TYR A 55 12.72 15.11 -5.26
C TYR A 55 12.41 15.77 -6.60
N HIS A 56 11.28 16.45 -6.68
CA HIS A 56 10.95 17.36 -7.77
C HIS A 56 10.77 18.76 -7.19
N GLU A 57 11.60 19.71 -7.63
CA GLU A 57 11.53 21.13 -7.24
C GLU A 57 11.45 21.40 -5.72
N LYS A 58 12.08 20.53 -4.91
CA LYS A 58 12.16 20.50 -3.43
C LYS A 58 11.07 19.69 -2.71
N GLN A 59 10.07 19.19 -3.41
CA GLN A 59 9.10 18.26 -2.84
C GLN A 59 9.60 16.82 -2.97
N ALA A 60 9.51 16.04 -1.91
CA ALA A 60 9.72 14.60 -2.02
C ALA A 60 8.62 13.99 -2.89
N VAL A 61 9.02 13.22 -3.89
CA VAL A 61 8.10 12.43 -4.75
C VAL A 61 8.07 10.98 -4.30
N THR A 62 9.21 10.48 -3.82
CA THR A 62 9.37 9.10 -3.34
C THR A 62 10.24 9.05 -2.09
N GLY A 63 10.36 7.85 -1.51
CA GLY A 63 11.17 7.57 -0.34
C GLY A 63 10.29 7.16 0.83
N MET A 64 10.47 5.93 1.29
CA MET A 64 9.61 5.31 2.31
C MET A 64 9.48 6.16 3.58
N THR A 65 10.54 6.82 4.03
CA THR A 65 10.49 7.69 5.23
C THR A 65 9.49 8.83 5.07
N HIS A 66 9.51 9.53 3.93
CA HIS A 66 8.59 10.63 3.65
C HIS A 66 7.15 10.13 3.52
N ILE A 67 6.96 8.99 2.85
CA ILE A 67 5.65 8.38 2.66
C ILE A 67 5.03 7.97 4.00
N MET A 68 5.80 7.32 4.87
CA MET A 68 5.32 6.88 6.18
C MET A 68 5.08 8.07 7.12
N SER A 69 5.97 9.08 7.12
CA SER A 69 5.74 10.31 7.89
C SER A 69 4.45 11.01 7.46
N TYR A 70 4.22 11.13 6.15
CA TYR A 70 3.01 11.76 5.62
C TYR A 70 1.76 10.92 5.90
N ALA A 71 1.85 9.59 5.85
CA ALA A 71 0.75 8.72 6.27
C ALA A 71 0.35 8.95 7.73
N SER A 72 1.32 9.09 8.63
CA SER A 72 1.06 9.42 10.04
C SER A 72 0.42 10.80 10.21
N GLU A 73 0.89 11.83 9.50
CA GLU A 73 0.29 13.17 9.52
C GLU A 73 -1.16 13.16 9.02
N GLN A 74 -1.41 12.49 7.89
CA GLN A 74 -2.73 12.39 7.28
C GLN A 74 -3.68 11.51 8.10
N ARG A 75 -3.15 10.55 8.87
CA ARG A 75 -3.91 9.80 9.87
C ARG A 75 -4.35 10.69 11.02
N GLU A 76 -3.50 11.58 11.52
CA GLU A 76 -3.88 12.51 12.60
C GLU A 76 -4.97 13.49 12.16
N LYS A 77 -5.12 13.73 10.86
CA LYS A 77 -6.26 14.47 10.27
C LYS A 77 -7.55 13.66 10.15
N GLY A 78 -7.56 12.38 10.50
CA GLY A 78 -8.73 11.49 10.47
C GLY A 78 -8.76 10.50 9.30
N GLY A 79 -7.77 10.56 8.39
CA GLY A 79 -7.67 9.62 7.29
C GLY A 79 -7.38 8.18 7.73
N ARG A 80 -7.88 7.22 6.96
CA ARG A 80 -7.69 5.78 7.19
C ARG A 80 -6.90 5.19 6.03
N TYR A 81 -5.82 4.47 6.32
CA TYR A 81 -4.91 3.97 5.29
C TYR A 81 -4.52 2.52 5.52
N VAL A 82 -4.37 1.78 4.43
CA VAL A 82 -3.94 0.39 4.40
C VAL A 82 -2.79 0.26 3.41
N PHE A 83 -1.62 -0.05 3.94
CA PHE A 83 -0.40 -0.20 3.16
C PHE A 83 -0.01 -1.67 3.02
N LEU A 84 0.44 -2.06 1.83
CA LEU A 84 1.18 -3.30 1.63
C LEU A 84 2.67 -2.99 1.70
N LEU A 85 3.31 -3.32 2.83
CA LEU A 85 4.71 -3.04 3.07
C LEU A 85 5.60 -4.28 3.12
N LYS A 86 6.90 -4.11 2.84
CA LYS A 86 7.92 -5.06 3.27
C LYS A 86 7.98 -5.02 4.80
N SER A 87 7.90 -6.18 5.44
CA SER A 87 8.21 -6.37 6.85
C SER A 87 9.70 -6.12 7.08
N ALA A 88 10.05 -4.87 7.38
CA ALA A 88 11.42 -4.38 7.43
C ALA A 88 11.70 -3.63 8.74
N THR A 89 11.52 -4.31 9.87
CA THR A 89 11.65 -3.73 11.22
C THR A 89 13.04 -3.15 11.54
N SER A 90 14.05 -3.40 10.71
CA SER A 90 15.38 -2.79 10.81
C SER A 90 15.50 -1.45 10.09
N GLU A 91 14.52 -1.07 9.27
CA GLU A 91 14.55 0.14 8.47
C GLU A 91 13.97 1.31 9.26
N THR A 92 14.56 2.50 9.11
CA THR A 92 14.11 3.71 9.83
C THR A 92 12.74 4.21 9.41
N TRP A 93 12.24 3.77 8.25
CA TRP A 93 10.90 4.10 7.76
C TRP A 93 9.84 3.11 8.24
N TRP A 94 10.22 2.00 8.88
CA TRP A 94 9.24 1.06 9.40
C TRP A 94 8.31 1.78 10.38
N PRO A 95 6.98 1.76 10.15
CA PRO A 95 6.06 2.60 10.89
C PRO A 95 5.70 1.99 12.24
N GLU A 96 6.53 2.26 13.25
CA GLU A 96 6.32 1.81 14.63
C GLU A 96 5.00 2.34 15.24
N ASP A 97 4.46 3.44 14.71
CA ASP A 97 3.25 4.10 15.16
C ASP A 97 1.95 3.56 14.53
N ALA A 98 2.03 2.74 13.47
CA ALA A 98 0.86 2.20 12.75
C ALA A 98 -0.11 1.41 13.64
N ASP A 99 -1.40 1.76 13.67
CA ASP A 99 -2.43 1.19 14.57
C ASP A 99 -2.53 -0.34 14.54
N HIS A 100 -2.28 -0.93 13.38
CA HIS A 100 -2.23 -2.39 13.22
C HIS A 100 -1.16 -2.82 12.21
N VAL A 101 -0.49 -3.93 12.50
CA VAL A 101 0.38 -4.62 11.56
C VAL A 101 -0.03 -6.09 11.46
N CYS A 102 -0.46 -6.52 10.27
CA CYS A 102 -0.77 -7.90 9.95
C CYS A 102 0.36 -8.50 9.10
N PHE A 103 1.15 -9.40 9.68
CA PHE A 103 2.23 -10.07 8.97
C PHE A 103 1.70 -11.16 8.04
N ILE A 104 2.21 -11.21 6.81
CA ILE A 104 1.73 -12.14 5.80
C ILE A 104 2.61 -13.39 5.82
N ARG A 105 2.01 -14.54 6.11
CA ARG A 105 2.67 -15.84 6.00
C ARG A 105 2.64 -16.28 4.55
N GLY A 106 3.83 -16.31 3.95
CA GLY A 106 4.03 -16.60 2.53
C GLY A 106 4.48 -15.36 1.73
N ARG A 107 4.79 -15.57 0.44
CA ARG A 107 5.26 -14.51 -0.46
C ARG A 107 4.16 -14.12 -1.45
N ILE A 108 3.84 -12.83 -1.52
CA ILE A 108 2.92 -12.28 -2.51
C ILE A 108 3.65 -12.19 -3.85
N GLY A 109 2.99 -12.67 -4.91
CA GLY A 109 3.43 -12.42 -6.29
C GLY A 109 2.87 -11.10 -6.80
N PHE A 110 3.59 -10.46 -7.72
CA PHE A 110 3.12 -9.27 -8.41
C PHE A 110 2.82 -9.59 -9.86
N ASP A 111 1.77 -8.98 -10.41
CA ASP A 111 1.46 -9.06 -11.83
C ASP A 111 2.61 -8.44 -12.61
N LEU A 112 3.02 -9.10 -13.69
CA LEU A 112 3.98 -8.54 -14.62
C LEU A 112 3.27 -7.48 -15.47
N PRO A 113 3.91 -6.34 -15.74
CA PRO A 113 3.34 -5.36 -16.65
C PRO A 113 3.21 -5.97 -18.04
N THR A 114 2.20 -5.54 -18.80
CA THR A 114 1.85 -6.12 -20.12
C THR A 114 2.97 -6.01 -21.16
N TRP A 115 3.90 -5.08 -20.99
CA TRP A 115 5.07 -4.91 -21.84
C TRP A 115 6.25 -5.83 -21.46
N PHE A 116 6.19 -6.56 -20.34
CA PHE A 116 7.22 -7.50 -19.95
C PHE A 116 7.10 -8.80 -20.76
N MET A 117 8.05 -8.99 -21.69
CA MET A 117 8.21 -10.23 -22.44
C MET A 117 9.36 -11.04 -21.82
N PRO A 118 9.10 -12.20 -21.20
CA PRO A 118 10.16 -13.07 -20.68
C PRO A 118 11.09 -13.50 -21.81
N ALA A 119 12.40 -13.37 -21.62
CA ALA A 119 13.40 -13.84 -22.57
C ALA A 119 13.50 -15.38 -22.59
N ASP A 120 13.13 -16.05 -21.49
CA ASP A 120 13.08 -17.52 -21.39
C ASP A 120 12.14 -18.01 -20.26
N ASP A 121 11.93 -19.33 -20.20
CA ASP A 121 11.13 -20.03 -19.18
C ASP A 121 11.65 -19.88 -17.74
N LYS A 122 12.87 -19.35 -17.54
CA LYS A 122 13.47 -19.10 -16.22
C LYS A 122 13.13 -17.72 -15.68
N GLN A 123 12.58 -16.83 -16.51
CA GLN A 123 12.05 -15.52 -16.10
C GLN A 123 10.55 -15.58 -15.72
N LYS A 124 10.07 -16.74 -15.26
CA LYS A 124 8.73 -16.85 -14.67
C LYS A 124 8.61 -15.95 -13.44
N PRO A 125 7.46 -15.29 -13.23
CA PRO A 125 7.28 -14.33 -12.14
C PRO A 125 7.62 -14.99 -10.80
N THR A 126 8.72 -14.56 -10.21
CA THR A 126 9.08 -14.93 -8.86
C THR A 126 8.27 -14.08 -7.90
N SER A 127 7.79 -14.70 -6.83
CA SER A 127 7.17 -13.96 -5.74
C SER A 127 8.10 -12.87 -5.21
N ALA A 128 7.53 -11.84 -4.56
CA ALA A 128 8.33 -10.82 -3.91
C ALA A 128 9.42 -11.48 -3.05
N PHE A 129 10.67 -11.09 -3.23
CA PHE A 129 11.80 -11.67 -2.48
C PHE A 129 11.75 -11.34 -0.97
N PHE A 130 10.73 -10.60 -0.52
CA PHE A 130 10.62 -10.06 0.82
C PHE A 130 9.35 -10.53 1.55
N ALA A 131 9.40 -10.52 2.89
CA ALA A 131 8.24 -10.77 3.73
C ALA A 131 7.32 -9.55 3.68
N GLY A 132 6.03 -9.74 3.44
CA GLY A 132 5.05 -8.67 3.37
C GLY A 132 4.31 -8.49 4.70
N ALA A 133 3.81 -7.27 4.94
CA ALA A 133 2.90 -6.94 6.01
C ALA A 133 1.81 -6.00 5.48
N ILE A 134 0.60 -6.14 5.99
CA ILE A 134 -0.47 -5.14 5.82
C ILE A 134 -0.38 -4.21 7.02
N VAL A 135 -0.15 -2.94 6.78
CA VAL A 135 0.02 -1.91 7.81
C VAL A 135 -1.15 -0.95 7.76
N ILE A 136 -1.77 -0.69 8.90
CA ILE A 136 -2.97 0.13 9.01
C ILE A 136 -2.68 1.38 9.82
N PHE A 137 -3.08 2.51 9.28
CA PHE A 137 -3.14 3.80 9.94
C PHE A 137 -4.61 4.19 10.06
N ASP A 138 -5.19 4.05 11.24
CA ASP A 138 -6.58 4.29 11.56
C ASP A 138 -6.73 4.54 13.07
N LYS A 139 -6.93 5.81 13.47
CA LYS A 139 -7.13 6.20 14.88
C LYS A 139 -8.32 5.51 15.55
N THR A 140 -9.25 4.97 14.76
CA THR A 140 -10.45 4.28 15.24
C THR A 140 -10.27 2.76 15.34
N TRP A 141 -9.07 2.24 15.03
CA TRP A 141 -8.78 0.82 15.12
C TRP A 141 -8.95 0.30 16.55
N CYS A 142 -9.86 -0.67 16.70
CA CYS A 142 -10.15 -1.31 17.98
C CYS A 142 -9.70 -2.78 18.05
N GLY A 143 -8.99 -3.26 17.02
CA GLY A 143 -8.48 -4.62 16.96
C GLY A 143 -7.16 -4.81 17.70
N GLU A 144 -6.57 -6.00 17.57
CA GLU A 144 -5.22 -6.26 18.07
C GLU A 144 -4.17 -5.38 17.38
N ARG A 145 -3.02 -5.16 18.04
CA ARG A 145 -1.91 -4.39 17.45
C ARG A 145 -1.17 -5.17 16.36
N PHE A 146 -0.99 -6.47 16.58
CA PHE A 146 -0.25 -7.35 15.69
C PHE A 146 -1.07 -8.59 15.38
N SER A 147 -1.10 -8.99 14.11
CA SER A 147 -1.76 -10.21 13.67
C SER A 147 -0.96 -10.92 12.58
N TYR A 148 -1.46 -12.07 12.15
CA TYR A 148 -0.90 -12.81 11.03
C TYR A 148 -2.01 -13.31 10.11
N ILE A 149 -1.72 -13.36 8.80
CA ILE A 149 -2.62 -13.96 7.82
C ILE A 149 -1.83 -14.81 6.82
N ASP A 150 -2.35 -15.99 6.48
CA ASP A 150 -1.78 -16.80 5.40
C ASP A 150 -2.09 -16.20 4.03
N ARG A 151 -1.10 -16.20 3.12
CA ARG A 151 -1.24 -15.62 1.79
C ARG A 151 -2.46 -16.16 1.04
N ILE A 152 -2.70 -17.46 1.12
CA ILE A 152 -3.83 -18.13 0.46
C ILE A 152 -5.16 -17.60 1.01
N GLU A 153 -5.25 -17.39 2.33
CA GLU A 153 -6.42 -16.82 2.98
C GLU A 153 -6.63 -15.35 2.58
N LEU A 154 -5.54 -14.57 2.52
CA LEU A 154 -5.57 -13.18 2.07
C LEU A 154 -6.08 -13.07 0.63
N GLU A 155 -5.55 -13.89 -0.28
CA GLU A 155 -6.00 -13.95 -1.68
C GLU A 155 -7.48 -14.36 -1.80
N ALA A 156 -7.91 -15.34 -1.00
CA ALA A 156 -9.31 -15.79 -0.99
C ALA A 156 -10.25 -14.67 -0.52
N LYS A 157 -9.88 -13.93 0.54
CA LYS A 157 -10.63 -12.76 1.02
C LYS A 157 -10.69 -11.65 -0.04
N GLY A 158 -9.61 -11.45 -0.79
CA GLY A 158 -9.58 -10.53 -1.93
C GLY A 158 -10.59 -10.93 -3.01
N ARG A 159 -10.56 -12.19 -3.47
CA ARG A 159 -11.47 -12.69 -4.53
C ARG A 159 -12.94 -12.62 -4.12
N ALA A 160 -13.26 -13.01 -2.89
CA ALA A 160 -14.64 -12.98 -2.37
C ALA A 160 -15.26 -11.57 -2.40
N LYS A 161 -14.44 -10.52 -2.32
CA LYS A 161 -14.87 -9.12 -2.40
C LYS A 161 -15.11 -8.64 -3.83
N TYR A 162 -14.45 -9.23 -4.83
CA TYR A 162 -14.48 -8.78 -6.23
C TYR A 162 -15.17 -9.77 -7.21
N GLY A 163 -15.70 -10.90 -6.74
CA GLY A 163 -16.63 -11.73 -7.52
C GLY A 163 -16.04 -12.45 -8.74
N PHE A 164 -14.74 -12.71 -8.78
CA PHE A 164 -14.15 -13.55 -9.84
C PHE A 164 -14.15 -15.02 -9.42
N GLY A 165 -15.15 -15.76 -9.93
CA GLY A 165 -15.15 -17.22 -10.05
C GLY A 165 -14.63 -17.65 -11.42
#